data_AF-A0A9N9XBP7-F1
#
_entry.id   AF-A0A9N9XBP7-F1
#
_cell.length_a   1.000
_cell.length_b   1.000
_cell.length_c   1.000
_cell.angle_alpha   90.00
_cell.angle_beta   90.00
_cell.angle_gamma   90.00
#
_symmetry.space_group_name_H-M   'P 1'
#
loop_
_entity.id
_entity.type
_entity.pdbx_description
1 polymer ?
#
loop_
_entity_poly.entity_id
_entity_poly.type
_entity_poly.pdbx_seq_one_letter_code
_entity_poly.pdbx_strand_id
1 'polypeptide(L)'
;MYEANSNSFVLETAGLCDVQPVEMLQDQAQCILGDYVRTRYPRQPTRFGRLLLLVPSLRAIRSITVELLFFKETIGEIPITQLLGDMYYMEKCASSP
;
A
#
# COMPACT_ATOMS: atom_id res chain seq x y z
N MET A 1 20.14 18.59 -16.09
CA MET A 1 19.99 17.15 -16.39
C MET A 1 19.42 16.43 -15.16
N TYR A 2 18.20 16.78 -14.78
CA TYR A 2 17.38 15.98 -13.87
C TYR A 2 16.07 15.73 -14.60
N GLU A 3 16.05 14.72 -15.46
CA GLU A 3 14.79 14.14 -15.90
C GLU A 3 14.28 13.27 -14.77
N ALA A 4 13.64 13.90 -13.80
CA ALA A 4 12.87 13.19 -12.80
C ALA A 4 11.42 13.09 -13.26
N ASN A 5 11.00 11.84 -13.41
CA ASN A 5 9.66 11.36 -13.09
C ASN A 5 8.57 11.47 -14.18
N SER A 6 8.66 10.59 -15.19
CA SER A 6 7.48 10.06 -15.86
C SER A 6 7.22 8.64 -15.37
N ASN A 7 6.75 8.51 -14.13
CA ASN A 7 5.83 7.47 -13.61
C ASN A 7 5.54 7.77 -12.13
N SER A 8 4.99 8.94 -11.82
CA SER A 8 4.48 9.21 -10.48
C SER A 8 3.22 8.36 -10.25
N PHE A 9 3.42 7.16 -9.70
CA PHE A 9 2.38 6.45 -8.98
C PHE A 9 2.07 7.30 -7.75
N VAL A 10 1.09 8.19 -7.88
CA VAL A 10 0.72 9.16 -6.85
C VAL A 10 0.59 8.47 -5.50
N LEU A 11 1.33 8.97 -4.51
CA LEU A 11 1.16 8.57 -3.12
C LEU A 11 -0.17 9.15 -2.63
N GLU A 12 -1.26 8.40 -2.80
CA GLU A 12 -2.64 8.88 -2.61
C GLU A 12 -3.13 8.79 -1.15
N THR A 13 -2.26 8.42 -0.21
CA THR A 13 -2.63 8.36 1.21
C THR A 13 -2.60 9.75 1.81
N ALA A 14 -3.75 10.40 1.88
CA ALA A 14 -3.90 11.69 2.56
C ALA A 14 -3.53 11.59 4.05
N GLY A 15 -2.82 12.59 4.57
CA GLY A 15 -2.49 12.68 6.00
C GLY A 15 -1.21 11.96 6.42
N LEU A 16 -0.34 11.56 5.49
CA LEU A 16 0.99 11.06 5.83
C LEU A 16 1.88 12.19 6.38
N CYS A 17 2.54 11.94 7.52
CA CYS A 17 3.52 12.88 8.08
C CYS A 17 4.79 12.95 7.23
N ASP A 18 5.34 11.80 6.85
CA ASP A 18 6.56 11.70 6.05
C ASP A 18 6.28 10.94 4.75
N VAL A 19 6.03 11.69 3.68
CA VAL A 19 5.70 11.15 2.34
C VAL A 19 6.93 10.51 1.69
N GLN A 20 8.10 11.13 1.83
CA GLN A 20 9.32 10.74 1.12
C GLN A 20 9.80 9.30 1.44
N PRO A 21 9.86 8.83 2.71
CA PRO A 21 10.25 7.45 2.99
C PRO A 21 9.27 6.43 2.39
N VAL A 22 7.97 6.76 2.35
CA VAL A 22 6.94 5.88 1.79
C VAL A 22 7.08 5.80 0.26
N GLU A 23 7.35 6.92 -0.41
CA GLU A 23 7.68 6.93 -1.85
C GLU A 23 8.91 6.07 -2.16
N MET A 24 9.98 6.19 -1.37
CA MET A 24 11.19 5.39 -1.56
C MET A 24 10.92 3.88 -1.42
N LEU A 25 10.10 3.47 -0.44
CA LEU A 25 9.69 2.08 -0.28
C LEU A 25 8.85 1.59 -1.46
N GLN A 26 7.97 2.44 -1.99
CA GLN A 26 7.18 2.14 -3.17
C GLN A 26 8.07 1.91 -4.41
N ASP A 27 9.04 2.81 -4.65
CA ASP A 27 9.99 2.69 -5.76
C ASP A 27 10.82 1.40 -5.64
N GLN A 28 11.27 1.08 -4.42
CA GLN A 28 12.00 -0.15 -4.16
C GLN A 28 11.15 -1.39 -4.47
N ALA A 29 9.89 -1.43 -4.02
CA ALA A 29 8.98 -2.54 -4.28
C ALA A 29 8.72 -2.73 -5.78
N GLN A 30 8.59 -1.63 -6.54
CA GLN A 30 8.42 -1.67 -7.99
C GLN A 30 9.67 -2.22 -8.71
N CYS A 31 10.86 -1.80 -8.28
CA CYS A 31 12.13 -2.35 -8.79
C CYS A 31 12.19 -3.86 -8.59
N ILE A 32 11.95 -4.33 -7.35
CA ILE A 32 11.96 -5.76 -6.99
C ILE A 32 10.95 -6.55 -7.83
N LEU A 33 9.72 -6.05 -7.96
CA LEU A 33 8.69 -6.70 -8.77
C LEU A 33 9.08 -6.76 -10.25
N GLY A 34 9.66 -5.67 -10.79
CA GLY A 34 10.14 -5.60 -12.17
C GLY A 34 11.25 -6.62 -12.44
N ASP A 35 12.25 -6.69 -11.56
CA ASP A 35 13.35 -7.67 -11.63
C ASP A 35 12.81 -9.10 -11.56
N TYR A 36 11.90 -9.38 -10.64
CA TYR A 36 11.27 -10.70 -10.49
C TYR A 36 10.50 -11.10 -11.76
N VAL A 37 9.70 -10.21 -12.33
CA VAL A 37 8.96 -10.47 -13.57
C VAL A 37 9.91 -10.76 -14.72
N ARG A 38 10.95 -9.92 -14.92
CA ARG A 38 11.95 -10.11 -15.97
C ARG A 38 12.66 -11.45 -15.86
N THR A 39 13.05 -11.82 -14.63
CA THR A 39 13.78 -13.07 -14.36
C THR A 39 12.90 -14.30 -14.51
N ARG A 40 11.68 -14.27 -13.95
CA ARG A 40 10.83 -15.46 -13.82
C ARG A 40 9.89 -15.67 -15.00
N TYR A 41 9.55 -14.61 -15.74
CA TYR A 41 8.60 -14.61 -16.86
C TYR A 41 9.13 -13.84 -18.08
N PRO A 42 10.31 -14.21 -18.63
CA PRO A 42 10.96 -13.45 -19.71
C PRO A 42 10.14 -13.40 -21.01
N ARG A 43 9.23 -14.35 -21.23
CA ARG A 43 8.33 -14.38 -22.40
C ARG A 43 7.08 -13.50 -22.24
N GLN A 44 6.92 -12.80 -21.12
CA GLN A 44 5.75 -11.97 -20.83
C GLN A 44 6.16 -10.52 -20.49
N PRO A 45 6.69 -9.76 -21.47
CA PRO A 45 7.27 -8.43 -21.22
C PRO A 45 6.25 -7.41 -20.67
N THR A 46 4.96 -7.60 -20.95
CA THR A 46 3.88 -6.71 -20.48
C THR A 46 3.33 -7.09 -19.10
N ARG A 47 3.78 -8.19 -18.48
CA ARG A 47 3.22 -8.70 -17.22
C ARG A 47 3.37 -7.69 -16.07
N PHE A 48 4.52 -7.01 -15.99
CA PHE A 48 4.77 -5.99 -14.96
C PHE A 48 3.72 -4.86 -15.05
N GLY A 49 3.55 -4.26 -16.23
CA GLY A 49 2.55 -3.22 -16.45
C GLY A 49 1.12 -3.70 -16.16
N ARG A 50 0.76 -4.92 -16.58
CA ARG A 50 -0.56 -5.50 -16.27
C ARG A 50 -0.81 -5.66 -14.77
N LEU A 51 0.20 -6.09 -14.01
CA LEU A 51 0.09 -6.19 -12.54
C LEU A 51 -0.08 -4.80 -11.91
N LEU A 52 0.64 -3.80 -12.39
CA LEU A 52 0.50 -2.43 -11.91
C LEU A 52 -0.89 -1.84 -12.20
N LEU A 53 -1.51 -2.19 -13.33
CA LEU A 53 -2.88 -1.80 -13.65
C LEU A 53 -3.94 -2.43 -12.74
N LEU A 54 -3.62 -3.53 -12.03
CA LEU A 54 -4.52 -4.10 -11.03
C LEU A 54 -4.59 -3.25 -9.76
N VAL A 55 -3.51 -2.52 -9.42
CA VAL A 55 -3.45 -1.68 -8.20
C VAL A 55 -4.60 -0.65 -8.14
N PRO A 56 -4.83 0.19 -9.16
CA PRO A 56 -5.98 1.10 -9.15
C PRO A 56 -7.32 0.37 -9.21
N SER A 57 -7.38 -0.82 -9.83
CA SER A 57 -8.61 -1.63 -9.86
C SER A 57 -9.01 -2.10 -8.45
N LEU A 58 -8.04 -2.38 -7.57
CA LEU A 58 -8.30 -2.71 -6.17
C LEU A 58 -8.86 -1.53 -5.39
N ARG A 59 -8.50 -0.29 -5.74
CA ARG A 59 -9.06 0.93 -5.10
C ARG A 59 -10.54 1.13 -5.38
N ALA A 60 -11.09 0.51 -6.41
CA ALA A 60 -12.53 0.53 -6.68
C ALA A 60 -13.34 -0.22 -5.61
N ILE A 61 -12.69 -1.07 -4.80
CA ILE A 61 -13.33 -1.76 -3.69
C ILE A 61 -13.53 -0.76 -2.54
N ARG A 62 -14.79 -0.59 -2.12
CA ARG A 62 -15.13 0.34 -1.04
C ARG A 62 -14.59 -0.17 0.31
N SER A 63 -14.11 0.74 1.17
CA SER A 63 -13.63 0.40 2.53
C SER A 63 -14.66 -0.41 3.31
N ILE A 64 -15.94 -0.03 3.26
CA ILE A 64 -17.02 -0.75 3.93
C ILE A 64 -17.12 -2.22 3.50
N THR A 65 -16.82 -2.53 2.23
CA THR A 65 -16.83 -3.91 1.74
C THR A 65 -15.68 -4.71 2.35
N VAL A 66 -14.50 -4.11 2.48
CA VAL A 66 -13.35 -4.73 3.15
C VAL A 66 -13.66 -4.96 4.64
N GLU A 67 -14.25 -3.98 5.31
CA GLU A 67 -14.64 -4.08 6.71
C GLU A 67 -15.65 -5.20 6.98
N LEU A 68 -16.69 -5.29 6.15
CA LEU A 68 -17.70 -6.34 6.28
C LEU A 68 -17.12 -7.74 6.04
N LEU A 69 -16.19 -7.88 5.08
CA LEU A 69 -15.64 -9.19 4.71
C LEU A 69 -14.59 -9.70 5.68
N PHE A 70 -13.74 -8.83 6.22
CA PHE A 70 -12.56 -9.25 6.97
C PHE A 70 -12.62 -8.90 8.46
N PHE A 71 -13.40 -7.88 8.86
CA PHE A 71 -13.30 -7.30 10.19
C PHE A 71 -14.58 -7.42 11.02
N LYS A 72 -15.76 -7.44 10.38
CA LYS A 72 -17.06 -7.44 11.09
C LYS A 72 -17.23 -8.59 12.08
N GLU A 73 -16.87 -9.82 11.70
CA GLU A 73 -17.04 -10.97 12.61
C GLU A 73 -16.10 -10.94 13.82
N THR A 74 -14.94 -10.29 13.70
CA THR A 74 -13.91 -10.27 14.75
C THR A 74 -14.02 -9.04 15.67
N ILE A 75 -14.31 -7.87 15.10
CA ILE A 75 -14.27 -6.58 15.80
C ILE A 75 -15.68 -5.99 16.00
N GLY A 76 -16.71 -6.63 15.44
CA GLY A 76 -18.10 -6.19 15.54
C GLY A 76 -18.35 -4.92 14.73
N GLU A 77 -19.06 -3.96 15.32
CA GLU A 77 -19.41 -2.68 14.70
C GLU A 77 -18.34 -1.59 14.93
N ILE A 78 -17.21 -1.93 15.54
CA ILE A 78 -16.10 -1.00 15.77
C ILE A 78 -15.33 -0.82 14.45
N PRO A 79 -15.16 0.41 13.94
CA PRO A 79 -14.37 0.66 12.74
C PRO A 79 -12.92 0.21 12.91
N ILE A 80 -12.36 -0.48 11.91
CA ILE A 80 -10.97 -0.96 11.95
C ILE A 80 -9.96 0.19 12.17
N THR A 81 -10.26 1.39 11.68
CA THR A 81 -9.41 2.58 11.85
C THR A 81 -9.25 2.97 13.32
N GLN A 82 -10.30 2.78 14.13
CA GLN A 82 -10.23 3.04 15.57
C GLN A 82 -9.32 2.01 16.26
N LEU A 83 -9.49 0.72 15.94
CA LEU A 83 -8.65 -0.34 16.49
C LEU A 83 -7.16 -0.13 16.13
N LEU A 84 -6.86 0.22 14.87
CA LEU A 84 -5.49 0.51 14.44
C LEU A 84 -4.89 1.70 15.20
N GLY A 85 -5.70 2.73 15.47
CA GLY A 85 -5.31 3.84 16.33
C GLY A 85 -4.96 3.36 17.74
N ASP A 86 -5.88 2.63 18.38
CA ASP A 86 -5.68 2.10 19.73
C ASP A 86 -4.42 1.22 19.81
N MET A 87 -4.20 0.34 18.83
CA MET A 87 -3.00 -0.50 18.75
C MET A 87 -1.71 0.34 18.67
N TYR A 88 -1.70 1.36 17.82
CA TYR A 88 -0.54 2.23 17.65
C TYR A 88 -0.23 3.05 18.92
N TYR A 89 -1.25 3.59 19.59
CA TYR A 89 -1.07 4.37 20.81
C TYR A 89 -0.74 3.51 22.03
N MET A 90 -1.26 2.28 22.11
CA MET A 90 -0.90 1.30 23.15
C MET A 90 0.59 0.95 23.10
N GLU A 91 1.16 0.77 21.91
CA GLU A 91 2.60 0.51 21.73
C GLU A 91 3.47 1.70 22.17
N LYS A 92 2.98 2.93 21.99
CA LYS A 92 3.65 4.16 22.48
C LYS A 92 3.60 4.28 24.01
N CYS A 93 2.53 3.84 24.67
CA CYS A 93 2.44 3.79 26.13
C CYS A 93 3.36 2.73 26.74
N ALA A 94 3.55 1.57 26.09
CA ALA A 94 4.44 0.51 26.57
C ALA A 94 5.95 0.84 26.41
N SER A 95 6.28 1.84 25.60
CA SER A 95 7.66 2.28 25.31
C SER A 95 8.04 3.61 25.95
N SER A 96 7.19 4.16 26.83
CA SER A 96 7.50 5.33 27.65
C SER A 96 8.04 4.87 29.02
N PRO A 97 9.24 5.30 29.46
CA PRO A 97 9.76 5.03 30.80
C PRO A 97 9.01 5.78 31.90
#